data_AF-A0A3N4KYR5-F1
#
_entry.id   AF-A0A3N4KYR5-F1
#
_cell.length_a   1.000
_cell.length_b   1.000
_cell.length_c   1.000
_cell.angle_alpha   90.00
_cell.angle_beta   90.00
_cell.angle_gamma   90.00
#
_symmetry.space_group_name_H-M   'P 1'
#
loop_
_entity.id
_entity.type
_entity.pdbx_description
1 polymer ?
#
loop_
_entity_poly.entity_id
_entity_poly.type
_entity_poly.pdbx_seq_one_letter_code
_entity_poly.pdbx_strand_id
1 'polypeptide(L)'
;MADLEPPNFVAMAENLNHLSHHVSRMQNIPAVDAGVHIAQAIMALSRRMEDRFDEINRRFDETNRRFDETNRRLDSMEFNSMARLANFYATHSTTPLSPLRDAQNQDIANFPFNEAAIDALNGNGLNVLLNAYGLPVTGNLALRKQRFKAFIGIVALVMPRG
;
A
#
# COMPACT_ATOMS: atom_id res chain seq x y z
N MET A 1 -23.78 90.46 5.14
CA MET A 1 -22.55 89.65 4.95
C MET A 1 -22.14 89.21 6.33
N ALA A 2 -22.10 87.91 6.61
CA ALA A 2 -21.62 87.44 7.90
C ALA A 2 -20.12 87.75 8.00
N ASP A 3 -19.70 88.45 9.05
CA ASP A 3 -18.30 88.67 9.37
C ASP A 3 -17.66 87.31 9.66
N LEU A 4 -16.83 86.84 8.73
CA LEU A 4 -16.01 85.65 8.93
C LEU A 4 -14.80 86.05 9.77
N GLU A 5 -14.65 85.41 10.93
CA GLU A 5 -13.46 85.56 11.76
C GLU A 5 -12.18 85.23 10.97
N PRO A 6 -11.10 86.01 11.15
CA PRO A 6 -9.83 85.73 10.49
C PRO A 6 -9.23 84.41 10.99
N PRO A 7 -8.49 83.66 10.14
CA PRO A 7 -7.92 82.37 10.49
C PRO A 7 -6.95 82.45 11.68
N ASN A 8 -7.09 81.53 12.64
CA ASN A 8 -6.17 81.39 13.77
C ASN A 8 -5.03 80.40 13.44
N PHE A 9 -3.92 80.92 12.93
CA PHE A 9 -2.77 80.10 12.55
C PHE A 9 -2.08 79.36 13.72
N VAL A 10 -2.18 79.90 14.94
CA VAL A 10 -1.62 79.25 16.14
C VAL A 10 -2.42 77.98 16.45
N ALA A 11 -3.75 78.08 16.46
CA ALA A 11 -4.63 76.93 16.64
C ALA A 11 -4.46 75.89 15.53
N MET A 12 -4.23 76.32 14.28
CA MET A 12 -3.93 75.40 13.17
C MET A 12 -2.62 74.63 13.39
N ALA A 13 -1.56 75.29 13.86
CA ALA A 13 -0.28 74.66 14.15
C ALA A 13 -0.38 73.65 15.32
N GLU A 14 -1.12 74.00 16.38
CA GLU A 14 -1.40 73.08 17.49
C GLU A 14 -2.18 71.85 17.02
N ASN A 15 -3.20 72.04 16.19
CA ASN A 15 -3.98 70.95 15.60
C ASN A 15 -3.09 70.02 14.74
N LEU A 16 -2.18 70.57 13.94
CA LEU A 16 -1.23 69.78 13.15
C LEU A 16 -0.28 68.96 14.03
N ASN A 17 0.22 69.53 15.13
CA ASN A 17 1.05 68.82 16.10
C ASN A 17 0.29 67.69 16.79
N HIS A 18 -0.97 67.92 17.19
CA HIS A 18 -1.83 66.89 17.76
C HIS A 18 -2.06 65.74 16.78
N LEU A 19 -2.32 66.06 15.50
CA LEU A 19 -2.52 65.06 14.46
C LEU A 19 -1.25 64.25 14.21
N SER A 20 -0.09 64.92 14.10
CA SER A 20 1.23 64.28 13.94
C SER A 20 1.51 63.31 15.10
N HIS A 21 1.17 63.69 16.33
CA HIS A 21 1.31 62.83 17.51
C HIS A 21 0.45 61.56 17.39
N HIS A 22 -0.81 61.68 16.98
CA HIS A 22 -1.69 60.52 16.77
C HIS A 22 -1.24 59.62 15.62
N VAL A 23 -0.78 60.20 14.51
CA VAL A 23 -0.23 59.45 13.37
C VAL A 23 1.00 58.64 13.79
N SER A 24 1.88 59.21 14.63
CA SER A 24 3.06 58.48 15.13
C SER A 24 2.68 57.23 15.95
N ARG A 25 1.54 57.26 16.65
CA ARG A 25 1.02 56.12 17.44
C ARG A 25 0.29 55.07 16.61
N MET A 26 -0.06 55.37 15.35
CA MET A 26 -0.70 54.39 14.47
C MET A 26 0.21 53.20 14.12
N GLN A 27 1.53 53.32 14.32
CA GLN A 27 2.47 52.21 14.14
C GLN A 27 2.35 51.13 15.22
N ASN A 28 1.73 51.43 16.37
CA ASN A 28 1.51 50.50 17.49
C ASN A 28 0.01 50.30 17.76
N ILE A 29 -0.77 49.98 16.72
CA ILE A 29 -2.20 49.65 16.89
C ILE A 29 -2.31 48.16 17.20
N PRO A 30 -2.79 47.76 18.41
CA PRO A 30 -2.86 46.35 18.80
C PRO A 30 -3.66 45.46 17.84
N ALA A 31 -4.64 46.02 17.13
CA ALA A 31 -5.42 45.31 16.12
C ALA A 31 -4.59 44.91 14.90
N VAL A 32 -3.60 45.72 14.49
CA VAL A 32 -2.68 45.39 13.40
C VAL A 32 -1.75 44.25 13.82
N ASP A 33 -1.19 44.31 15.02
CA ASP A 33 -0.35 43.24 15.58
C ASP A 33 -1.12 41.93 15.72
N ALA A 34 -2.35 41.98 16.22
CA ALA A 34 -3.24 40.82 16.29
C ALA A 34 -3.52 40.25 14.89
N GLY A 35 -3.74 41.11 13.89
CA GLY A 35 -3.92 40.70 12.48
C GLY A 35 -2.70 39.97 11.92
N VAL A 36 -1.48 40.45 12.21
CA VAL A 36 -0.24 39.79 11.81
C VAL A 36 -0.12 38.41 12.46
N HIS A 37 -0.41 38.29 13.76
CA HIS A 37 -0.36 37.00 14.45
C HIS A 37 -1.40 36.01 13.92
N ILE A 38 -2.61 36.46 13.61
CA ILE A 38 -3.65 35.61 13.00
C ILE A 38 -3.18 35.12 11.62
N ALA A 39 -2.63 36.00 10.78
CA ALA A 39 -2.12 35.62 9.46
C ALA A 39 -0.98 34.59 9.58
N GLN A 40 -0.08 34.76 10.53
CA GLN A 40 0.99 33.80 10.82
C GLN A 40 0.43 32.45 11.30
N ALA A 41 -0.55 32.45 12.19
CA ALA A 41 -1.20 31.23 12.67
C ALA A 41 -1.92 30.49 11.53
N ILE A 42 -2.59 31.21 10.63
CA ILE A 42 -3.23 30.64 9.44
C ILE A 42 -2.18 30.00 8.52
N MET A 43 -1.09 30.71 8.20
CA MET A 43 -0.01 30.16 7.36
C MET A 43 0.62 28.91 7.97
N ALA A 44 0.86 28.90 9.29
CA ALA A 44 1.40 27.75 9.99
C ALA A 44 0.42 26.56 9.97
N LEU A 45 -0.88 26.84 10.14
CA LEU A 45 -1.92 25.82 10.05
C LEU A 45 -2.02 25.24 8.63
N SER A 46 -1.99 26.08 7.59
CA SER A 46 -2.00 25.65 6.19
C SER A 46 -0.84 24.72 5.88
N ARG A 47 0.39 25.07 6.27
CA ARG A 47 1.56 24.19 6.09
C ARG A 47 1.39 22.86 6.81
N ARG A 48 0.93 22.89 8.07
CA ARG A 48 0.68 21.66 8.83
C ARG A 48 -0.40 20.79 8.18
N MET A 49 -1.42 21.40 7.56
CA MET A 49 -2.43 20.67 6.80
C MET A 49 -1.82 20.02 5.56
N GLU A 50 -1.03 20.75 4.78
CA GLU A 50 -0.31 20.21 3.60
C GLU A 50 0.55 19.00 3.99
N ASP A 51 1.38 19.12 5.02
CA ASP A 51 2.22 18.02 5.52
C ASP A 51 1.39 16.77 5.91
N ARG A 52 0.22 17.00 6.50
CA ARG A 52 -0.70 15.92 6.92
C ARG A 52 -1.39 15.27 5.73
N PHE A 53 -1.76 16.04 4.71
CA PHE A 53 -2.29 15.49 3.46
C PHE A 53 -1.24 14.63 2.74
N ASP A 54 0.00 15.09 2.68
CA ASP A 54 1.10 14.31 2.08
C ASP A 54 1.41 13.03 2.86
N GLU A 55 1.31 13.05 4.19
CA GLU A 55 1.40 11.85 5.02
C GLU A 55 0.24 10.87 4.73
N ILE A 56 -0.99 11.38 4.64
CA ILE A 56 -2.18 10.57 4.33
C ILE A 56 -2.07 9.94 2.94
N ASN A 57 -1.67 10.71 1.92
CA ASN A 57 -1.48 10.22 0.56
C ASN A 57 -0.46 9.06 0.52
N ARG A 58 0.68 9.21 1.20
CA ARG A 58 1.68 8.14 1.30
C ARG A 58 1.13 6.87 1.97
N ARG A 59 0.35 7.01 3.05
CA ARG A 59 -0.29 5.88 3.72
C ARG A 59 -1.36 5.22 2.84
N PHE A 60 -2.09 6.00 2.06
CA PHE A 60 -3.09 5.50 1.12
C PHE A 60 -2.41 4.69 0.01
N ASP A 61 -1.33 5.19 -0.58
CA ASP A 61 -0.54 4.47 -1.58
C ASP A 61 0.01 3.14 -1.04
N GLU A 62 0.54 3.14 0.19
CA GLU A 62 0.99 1.90 0.84
C GLU A 62 -0.16 0.91 1.05
N THR A 63 -1.32 1.41 1.49
CA THR A 63 -2.52 0.60 1.70
C THR A 63 -3.00 -0.03 0.40
N ASN A 64 -3.03 0.73 -0.71
CA ASN A 64 -3.39 0.22 -2.02
C ASN A 64 -2.44 -0.88 -2.49
N ARG A 65 -1.12 -0.71 -2.32
CA ARG A 65 -0.16 -1.77 -2.68
C ARG A 65 -0.37 -3.06 -1.89
N ARG A 66 -0.71 -2.95 -0.59
CA ARG A 66 -1.02 -4.12 0.25
C ARG A 66 -2.33 -4.79 -0.18
N PHE A 67 -3.32 -4.02 -0.61
CA PHE A 67 -4.58 -4.52 -1.14
C PHE A 67 -4.37 -5.28 -2.45
N ASP A 68 -3.60 -4.70 -3.39
CA ASP A 68 -3.26 -5.35 -4.66
C ASP A 68 -2.54 -6.69 -4.44
N GLU A 69 -1.58 -6.73 -3.50
CA GLU A 69 -0.87 -7.96 -3.15
C GLU A 69 -1.81 -9.01 -2.52
N THR A 70 -2.75 -8.57 -1.69
CA THR A 70 -3.77 -9.46 -1.09
C THR A 70 -4.68 -10.04 -2.18
N ASN A 71 -5.14 -9.23 -3.13
CA ASN A 71 -5.97 -9.68 -4.23
C ASN A 71 -5.24 -10.71 -5.10
N ARG A 72 -3.97 -10.45 -5.48
CA ARG A 72 -3.16 -11.42 -6.23
C ARG A 72 -3.05 -12.76 -5.51
N ARG A 73 -2.85 -12.74 -4.19
CA ARG A 73 -2.79 -13.96 -3.38
C ARG A 73 -4.13 -14.69 -3.35
N LEU A 74 -5.25 -13.97 -3.22
CA LEU A 74 -6.59 -14.56 -3.27
C LEU A 74 -6.86 -15.23 -4.62
N ASP A 75 -6.56 -14.56 -5.74
CA ASP A 75 -6.72 -15.12 -7.09
C ASP A 75 -5.89 -16.41 -7.25
N SER A 76 -4.64 -16.39 -6.76
CA SER A 76 -3.77 -17.58 -6.81
C SER A 76 -4.33 -18.73 -5.95
N MET A 77 -4.93 -18.42 -4.79
CA MET A 77 -5.51 -19.42 -3.89
C MET A 77 -6.75 -20.06 -4.49
N GLU A 78 -7.63 -19.28 -5.11
CA GLU A 78 -8.82 -19.78 -5.79
C GLU A 78 -8.42 -20.70 -6.96
N PHE A 79 -7.53 -20.22 -7.83
CA PHE A 79 -7.00 -21.01 -8.94
C PHE A 79 -6.34 -22.31 -8.46
N ASN A 80 -5.48 -22.22 -7.44
CA ASN A 80 -4.79 -23.39 -6.89
C ASN A 80 -5.75 -24.39 -6.24
N SER A 81 -6.85 -23.92 -5.65
CA SER A 81 -7.88 -24.79 -5.09
C SER A 81 -8.59 -25.58 -6.19
N MET A 82 -8.92 -24.92 -7.30
CA MET A 82 -9.50 -25.58 -8.47
C MET A 82 -8.52 -26.54 -9.15
N ALA A 83 -7.24 -26.15 -9.29
CA ALA A 83 -6.20 -27.01 -9.84
C ALA A 83 -5.99 -28.27 -8.99
N ARG A 84 -5.94 -28.14 -7.66
CA ARG A 84 -5.86 -29.29 -6.74
C ARG A 84 -7.07 -30.21 -6.87
N LEU A 85 -8.27 -29.65 -7.00
CA LEU A 85 -9.48 -30.43 -7.20
C LEU A 85 -9.44 -31.20 -8.53
N ALA A 86 -9.03 -30.55 -9.62
CA ALA A 86 -8.84 -31.20 -10.91
C ALA A 86 -7.81 -32.33 -10.84
N ASN A 87 -6.66 -32.06 -10.21
CA ASN A 87 -5.59 -33.05 -10.01
C ASN A 87 -6.03 -34.21 -9.12
N PHE A 88 -6.88 -33.97 -8.13
CA PHE A 88 -7.44 -35.03 -7.28
C PHE A 88 -8.27 -36.04 -8.08
N TYR A 89 -8.99 -35.59 -9.10
CA TYR A 89 -9.73 -36.48 -9.99
C TYR A 89 -8.85 -37.18 -11.05
N ALA A 90 -7.55 -36.88 -11.12
CA ALA A 90 -6.62 -37.59 -11.99
C ALA A 90 -6.34 -39.00 -11.44
N THR A 91 -7.09 -39.98 -11.94
CA THR A 91 -7.03 -41.39 -11.47
C THR A 91 -5.95 -42.24 -12.14
N HIS A 92 -5.37 -41.76 -13.24
CA HIS A 92 -4.36 -42.50 -14.01
C HIS A 92 -3.07 -41.70 -14.08
N SER A 93 -1.93 -42.41 -14.06
CA SER A 93 -0.61 -41.77 -14.01
C SER A 93 -0.25 -40.97 -15.26
N THR A 94 -0.99 -41.15 -16.36
CA THR A 94 -0.82 -40.42 -17.62
C THR A 94 -1.80 -39.26 -17.80
N THR A 95 -2.79 -39.11 -16.91
CA THR A 95 -3.79 -38.04 -16.99
C THR A 95 -3.11 -36.67 -16.86
N PRO A 96 -3.47 -35.69 -17.70
CA PRO A 96 -2.94 -34.34 -17.59
C PRO A 96 -3.23 -33.72 -16.22
N LEU A 97 -2.24 -33.09 -15.63
CA LEU A 97 -2.34 -32.34 -14.39
C LEU A 97 -2.39 -30.85 -14.68
N SER A 98 -3.19 -30.15 -13.90
CA SER A 98 -3.25 -28.70 -13.87
C SER A 98 -2.12 -28.15 -12.99
N PRO A 99 -1.28 -27.24 -13.50
CA PRO A 99 -0.26 -26.59 -12.70
C PRO A 99 -0.90 -25.74 -11.60
N LEU A 100 -0.20 -25.62 -10.47
CA LEU A 100 -0.51 -24.59 -9.47
C LEU A 100 0.34 -23.35 -9.74
N ARG A 101 -0.19 -22.18 -9.41
CA ARG A 101 0.51 -20.91 -9.41
C ARG A 101 1.30 -20.69 -8.14
N ASP A 102 2.36 -19.90 -8.25
CA ASP A 102 3.17 -19.46 -7.12
C ASP A 102 2.47 -18.36 -6.28
N ALA A 103 3.18 -17.85 -5.28
CA ALA A 103 2.68 -16.78 -4.40
C ALA A 103 2.47 -15.44 -5.12
N GLN A 104 3.09 -15.25 -6.30
CA GLN A 104 2.97 -14.08 -7.16
C GLN A 104 1.89 -14.27 -8.24
N ASN A 105 1.06 -15.31 -8.10
CA ASN A 105 0.01 -15.69 -9.05
C ASN A 105 0.56 -15.96 -10.47
N GLN A 106 1.78 -16.49 -10.58
CA GLN A 106 2.42 -16.86 -11.84
C GLN A 106 2.46 -18.37 -12.03
N ASP A 107 2.44 -18.79 -13.29
CA ASP A 107 2.61 -20.19 -13.66
C ASP A 107 4.05 -20.64 -13.41
N ILE A 108 4.23 -21.86 -12.91
CA ILE A 108 5.55 -22.41 -12.65
C ILE A 108 6.09 -23.16 -13.87
N ALA A 109 7.29 -22.78 -14.29
CA ALA A 109 7.98 -23.39 -15.41
C ALA A 109 8.24 -24.89 -15.18
N ASN A 110 8.13 -25.68 -16.25
CA ASN A 110 8.39 -27.13 -16.25
C ASN A 110 7.55 -27.93 -15.25
N PHE A 111 6.31 -27.49 -15.00
CA PHE A 111 5.36 -28.29 -14.23
C PHE A 111 5.15 -29.67 -14.89
N PRO A 112 5.23 -30.79 -14.15
CA PRO A 112 5.07 -32.11 -14.72
C PRO A 112 3.68 -32.32 -15.31
N PHE A 113 3.62 -32.79 -16.56
CA PHE A 113 2.35 -32.97 -17.28
C PHE A 113 1.43 -34.01 -16.62
N ASN A 114 1.97 -35.04 -15.99
CA ASN A 114 1.21 -36.13 -15.37
C ASN A 114 1.98 -36.78 -14.20
N GLU A 115 1.36 -37.71 -13.47
CA GLU A 115 1.99 -38.36 -12.32
C GLU A 115 3.25 -39.16 -12.71
N ALA A 116 3.24 -39.83 -13.87
CA ALA A 116 4.40 -40.56 -14.37
C ALA A 116 5.61 -39.63 -14.60
N ALA A 117 5.37 -38.39 -15.07
CA ALA A 117 6.41 -37.38 -15.20
C ALA A 117 6.97 -36.95 -13.83
N ILE A 118 6.13 -36.87 -12.78
CA ILE A 118 6.58 -36.61 -11.40
C ILE A 118 7.48 -37.76 -10.92
N ASP A 119 7.10 -39.00 -11.20
CA ASP A 119 7.87 -40.18 -10.82
C ASP A 119 9.19 -40.29 -11.58
N ALA A 120 9.28 -39.75 -12.78
CA ALA A 120 10.52 -39.65 -13.56
C ALA A 120 11.45 -38.52 -13.09
N LEU A 121 10.99 -37.56 -12.28
CA LEU A 121 11.83 -36.44 -11.81
C LEU A 121 13.03 -36.93 -11.00
N ASN A 122 14.20 -36.35 -11.33
CA ASN A 122 15.38 -36.44 -10.49
C ASN A 122 15.28 -35.46 -9.29
N GLY A 123 16.20 -35.59 -8.33
CA GLY A 123 16.17 -34.78 -7.11
C GLY A 123 16.35 -33.28 -7.31
N ASN A 124 17.07 -32.86 -8.35
CA ASN A 124 17.28 -31.45 -8.65
C ASN A 124 16.02 -30.82 -9.26
N GLY A 125 15.42 -31.47 -10.26
CA GLY A 125 14.17 -31.01 -10.88
C GLY A 125 13.03 -30.90 -9.87
N LEU A 126 12.93 -31.88 -8.96
CA LEU A 126 11.94 -31.82 -7.87
C LEU A 126 12.22 -30.68 -6.88
N ASN A 127 13.49 -30.40 -6.57
CA ASN A 127 13.84 -29.29 -5.67
C ASN A 127 13.49 -27.93 -6.26
N VAL A 128 13.67 -27.75 -7.56
CA VAL A 128 13.25 -26.52 -8.25
C VAL A 128 11.75 -26.28 -8.05
N LEU A 129 10.93 -27.32 -8.26
CA LEU A 129 9.48 -27.24 -8.07
C LEU A 129 9.10 -27.00 -6.60
N LEU A 130 9.69 -27.75 -5.66
CA LEU A 130 9.42 -27.57 -4.24
C LEU A 130 9.75 -26.14 -3.78
N ASN A 131 10.90 -25.61 -4.16
CA ASN A 131 11.29 -24.24 -3.82
C ASN A 131 10.37 -23.20 -4.46
N ALA A 132 9.93 -23.40 -5.71
CA ALA A 132 8.98 -22.50 -6.38
C ALA A 132 7.64 -22.41 -5.63
N TYR A 133 7.21 -23.49 -4.97
CA TYR A 133 6.03 -23.51 -4.11
C TYR A 133 6.31 -23.17 -2.63
N GLY A 134 7.54 -22.80 -2.27
CA GLY A 134 7.92 -22.52 -0.88
C GLY A 134 7.91 -23.76 0.03
N LEU A 135 8.00 -24.96 -0.54
CA LEU A 135 8.00 -26.22 0.19
C LEU A 135 9.42 -26.66 0.59
N PRO A 136 9.58 -27.31 1.75
CA PRO A 136 10.88 -27.79 2.19
C PRO A 136 11.42 -28.89 1.27
N VAL A 137 12.73 -28.83 0.98
CA VAL A 137 13.48 -29.85 0.22
C VAL A 137 14.17 -30.89 1.12
N THR A 138 13.67 -31.05 2.35
CA THR A 138 14.23 -31.98 3.32
C THR A 138 13.76 -33.42 3.10
N GLY A 139 14.62 -34.38 3.46
CA GLY A 139 14.37 -35.81 3.35
C GLY A 139 14.85 -36.43 2.04
N ASN A 140 14.68 -37.75 1.92
CA ASN A 140 15.05 -38.49 0.72
C ASN A 140 14.13 -38.14 -0.48
N LEU A 141 14.49 -38.61 -1.68
CA LEU A 141 13.74 -38.29 -2.90
C LEU A 141 12.27 -38.75 -2.85
N ALA A 142 12.00 -39.93 -2.28
CA ALA A 142 10.65 -40.47 -2.18
C ALA A 142 9.73 -39.59 -1.32
N LEU A 143 10.21 -39.15 -0.16
CA LEU A 143 9.44 -38.27 0.73
C LEU A 143 9.17 -36.91 0.08
N ARG A 144 10.15 -36.36 -0.63
CA ARG A 144 9.97 -35.12 -1.40
C ARG A 144 8.92 -35.27 -2.50
N LYS A 145 8.90 -36.41 -3.22
CA LYS A 145 7.89 -36.70 -4.25
C LYS A 145 6.51 -36.81 -3.63
N GLN A 146 6.39 -37.54 -2.51
CA GLN A 146 5.13 -37.64 -1.77
C GLN A 146 4.62 -36.27 -1.32
N ARG A 147 5.50 -35.42 -0.79
CA ARG A 147 5.18 -34.05 -0.39
C ARG A 147 4.66 -33.23 -1.57
N PHE A 148 5.35 -33.29 -2.71
CA PHE A 148 4.94 -32.59 -3.92
C PHE A 148 3.58 -33.08 -4.42
N LYS A 149 3.40 -34.40 -4.58
CA LYS A 149 2.13 -35.03 -5.00
C LYS A 149 0.97 -34.62 -4.10
N ALA A 150 1.14 -34.75 -2.78
CA ALA A 150 0.13 -34.34 -1.80
C ALA A 150 -0.19 -32.84 -1.89
N PHE A 151 0.82 -31.99 -2.10
CA PHE A 151 0.62 -30.57 -2.26
C PHE A 151 -0.15 -30.22 -3.55
N ILE A 152 0.06 -30.91 -4.67
CA ILE A 152 -0.67 -30.58 -5.90
C ILE A 152 -2.05 -31.26 -6.00
N GLY A 153 -2.48 -32.00 -4.98
CA GLY A 153 -3.78 -32.65 -4.92
C GLY A 153 -3.80 -34.11 -5.38
N ILE A 154 -2.65 -34.72 -5.66
CA ILE A 154 -2.55 -36.15 -5.97
C ILE A 154 -2.46 -36.92 -4.65
N VAL A 155 -3.58 -37.51 -4.23
CA VAL A 155 -3.62 -38.38 -3.04
C VAL A 155 -3.35 -39.81 -3.49
N ALA A 156 -2.22 -40.37 -3.07
CA ALA A 156 -2.06 -41.82 -3.06
C ALA A 156 -3.06 -42.37 -2.03
N LEU A 157 -4.18 -42.88 -2.52
CA LEU A 157 -5.22 -43.43 -1.67
C LEU A 157 -4.69 -44.71 -1.00
N VAL A 158 -4.05 -44.57 0.16
CA VAL A 158 -3.88 -45.69 1.08
C VAL A 158 -5.23 -45.90 1.75
N MET A 159 -6.21 -46.43 1.03
CA MET A 159 -7.33 -47.08 1.69
C MET A 159 -6.84 -48.46 2.14
N PRO A 160 -6.74 -48.73 3.46
CA PRO A 160 -6.64 -50.10 3.90
C PRO A 160 -7.92 -50.82 3.46
N ARG A 161 -7.77 -51.86 2.64
CA ARG A 161 -8.86 -52.81 2.38
C ARG A 161 -9.14 -53.53 3.70
N GLY A 162 -10.15 -53.05 4.42
CA GLY A 162 -10.83 -53.79 5.48
C GLY A 162 -11.90 -54.69 4.91
#